data_AF-A0A841FY59-F1
#
_entry.id   AF-A0A841FY59-F1
#
_cell.length_a   1.000
_cell.length_b   1.000
_cell.length_c   1.000
_cell.angle_alpha   90.00
_cell.angle_beta   90.00
_cell.angle_gamma   90.00
#
_symmetry.space_group_name_H-M   'P 1'
#
loop_
_entity.id
_entity.type
_entity.pdbx_description
1 polymer ?
#
loop_
_entity_poly.entity_id
_entity_poly.type
_entity_poly.pdbx_seq_one_letter_code
_entity_poly.pdbx_strand_id
1 'polypeptide(L)' 'MSKAVGGAVVRNRVKRRLRHLVAERIGAWEPGTDIVVRALPLAAGRDHTGLGADLDGALASARQPRKHGRERPK' A
#
# COMPACT_ATOMS: atom_id res chain seq x y z
N MET A 1 1.02 7.40 -7.33
CA MET A 1 1.87 6.27 -7.78
C MET A 1 3.01 6.85 -8.61
N SER A 2 4.26 6.58 -8.25
CA SER A 2 5.44 7.14 -8.94
C SER A 2 5.52 6.62 -10.39
N LYS A 3 6.24 7.36 -11.25
CA LYS A 3 6.55 6.93 -12.63
C LYS A 3 7.38 5.64 -12.66
N ALA A 4 8.13 5.38 -11.60
CA ALA A 4 8.97 4.19 -11.45
C ALA A 4 8.19 2.85 -11.35
N VAL A 5 6.88 2.89 -11.08
CA VAL A 5 6.02 1.69 -11.12
C VAL A 5 5.68 1.26 -12.56
N GLY A 6 5.88 2.15 -13.54
CA GLY A 6 5.66 1.86 -14.96
C GLY A 6 4.61 2.74 -15.62
N GLY A 7 4.19 2.34 -16.83
CA GLY A 7 3.21 3.08 -17.64
C GLY A 7 1.85 3.27 -16.96
N ALA A 8 1.01 4.15 -17.50
CA ALA A 8 -0.30 4.47 -16.92
C ALA A 8 -1.19 3.22 -16.73
N VAL A 9 -1.18 2.29 -17.68
CA VAL A 9 -1.98 1.05 -17.62
C VAL A 9 -1.52 0.15 -16.48
N VAL A 10 -0.20 -0.05 -16.32
CA VAL A 10 0.38 -0.86 -15.23
C VAL A 10 0.03 -0.22 -13.88
N ARG A 11 0.22 1.10 -13.73
CA ARG A 11 -0.12 1.82 -12.50
C ARG A 11 -1.61 1.74 -12.17
N ASN A 12 -2.49 1.85 -13.17
CA ASN A 12 -3.94 1.76 -12.98
C ASN A 12 -4.37 0.33 -12.61
N ARG A 13 -3.76 -0.69 -13.22
CA ARG A 13 -3.99 -2.10 -12.87
C ARG A 13 -3.61 -2.36 -11.41
N VAL A 14 -2.41 -1.95 -11.00
CA VAL A 14 -1.93 -2.08 -9.62
C VAL A 14 -2.84 -1.32 -8.65
N LYS A 15 -3.19 -0.05 -8.96
CA LYS A 15 -4.12 0.75 -8.15
C LYS A 15 -5.49 0.07 -7.99
N ARG A 16 -6.03 -0.53 -9.06
CA ARG A 16 -7.30 -1.26 -9.01
C ARG A 16 -7.19 -2.49 -8.11
N ARG A 17 -6.19 -3.35 -8.31
CA ARG A 17 -5.95 -4.54 -7.48
C ARG A 17 -5.80 -4.19 -6.00
N LEU A 18 -4.96 -3.20 -5.69
CA LEU A 18 -4.76 -2.74 -4.32
C LEU A 18 -6.04 -2.20 -3.68
N ARG A 19 -6.90 -1.50 -4.42
CA ARG A 19 -8.19 -1.03 -3.88
C ARG A 19 -9.10 -2.18 -3.45
N HIS A 20 -9.16 -3.25 -4.24
CA HIS A 20 -9.95 -4.43 -3.85
C HIS A 20 -9.38 -5.08 -2.59
N LEU A 21 -8.07 -5.33 -2.55
CA LEU A 21 -7.41 -5.91 -1.38
C LEU A 21 -7.57 -5.05 -0.12
N VAL A 22 -7.48 -3.72 -0.24
CA VAL A 22 -7.65 -2.79 0.88
C VAL A 22 -9.09 -2.77 1.38
N ALA A 23 -10.09 -2.81 0.49
CA ALA A 23 -11.50 -2.79 0.89
C ALA A 23 -11.86 -3.95 1.83
N GLU A 24 -11.24 -5.13 1.64
CA GLU A 24 -11.42 -6.30 2.50
C GLU A 24 -10.80 -6.14 3.90
N ARG A 25 -9.84 -5.23 4.07
CA ARG A 25 -8.99 -5.14 5.28
C ARG A 25 -9.19 -3.86 6.09
N ILE A 26 -9.68 -2.80 5.45
CA ILE A 26 -9.80 -1.46 6.06
C ILE A 26 -10.82 -1.43 7.21
N GLY A 27 -11.83 -2.31 7.19
CA GLY A 27 -12.86 -2.39 8.24
C GLY A 27 -12.33 -2.77 9.62
N ALA A 28 -11.09 -3.28 9.72
CA ALA A 28 -10.44 -3.62 10.98
C ALA A 28 -9.72 -2.43 11.66
N TRP A 29 -9.78 -1.23 11.06
CA TRP A 29 -9.13 -0.03 11.59
C TRP A 29 -10.12 0.88 12.31
N GLU A 30 -9.64 1.63 13.30
CA GLU A 30 -10.48 2.58 14.03
C GLU A 30 -11.01 3.69 13.10
N PRO A 31 -12.29 4.06 13.22
CA PRO A 31 -12.85 5.20 12.50
C PRO A 31 -12.00 6.47 12.69
N GLY A 32 -11.78 7.21 11.61
CA GLY A 32 -10.91 8.40 11.62
C GLY A 32 -9.43 8.12 11.33
N THR A 33 -9.05 6.87 11.08
CA THR A 33 -7.69 6.55 10.63
C THR A 33 -7.51 6.75 9.12
N ASP A 34 -6.56 7.59 8.73
CA ASP A 34 -6.15 7.75 7.34
C ASP A 34 -4.99 6.81 6.97
N ILE A 35 -5.21 5.95 5.97
CA ILE A 35 -4.19 5.02 5.47
C ILE A 35 -3.77 5.37 4.05
N VAL A 36 -2.47 5.61 3.87
CA VAL A 36 -1.88 5.86 2.55
C VAL A 36 -1.07 4.64 2.09
N VAL A 37 -1.55 3.98 1.05
CA VAL A 37 -0.83 2.88 0.40
C VAL A 37 0.01 3.40 -0.76
N ARG A 38 1.32 3.17 -0.70
CA ARG A 38 2.27 3.49 -1.78
C ARG A 38 2.75 2.20 -2.44
N ALA A 39 2.46 2.00 -3.72
CA ALA A 39 3.10 0.93 -4.48
C ALA A 39 4.54 1.30 -4.83
N LEU A 40 5.46 0.38 -4.55
CA LEU A 40 6.87 0.44 -4.96
C LEU A 40 7.03 -0.14 -6.37
N PRO A 41 8.15 0.13 -7.08
CA PRO A 41 8.37 -0.37 -8.43
C PRO A 41 8.12 -1.88 -8.62
N LEU A 42 8.49 -2.70 -7.62
CA LEU A 42 8.31 -4.15 -7.63
C LEU A 42 6.82 -4.58 -7.74
N ALA A 43 5.88 -3.74 -7.31
CA ALA A 43 4.45 -4.03 -7.39
C ALA A 43 3.93 -4.19 -8.83
N ALA A 44 4.67 -3.69 -9.83
CA ALA A 44 4.32 -3.80 -11.23
C ALA A 44 4.29 -5.24 -11.74
N GLY A 45 5.19 -6.09 -11.23
CA GLY A 45 5.34 -7.49 -11.63
C GLY A 45 4.60 -8.48 -10.72
N ARG A 46 4.04 -8.02 -9.59
CA ARG A 46 3.32 -8.88 -8.66
C ARG A 46 1.93 -9.25 -9.18
N ASP A 47 1.57 -10.51 -8.97
CA ASP A 47 0.22 -11.01 -9.15
C ASP A 47 -0.68 -10.59 -7.97
N HIS A 48 -1.94 -11.02 -7.98
CA HIS A 48 -2.91 -10.60 -6.97
C HIS A 48 -2.56 -11.13 -5.57
N THR A 49 -2.16 -12.40 -5.48
CA THR A 49 -1.77 -13.08 -4.24
C THR A 49 -0.49 -12.46 -3.67
N GLY A 50 0.52 -12.21 -4.50
CA GLY A 50 1.75 -11.54 -4.09
C GLY A 50 1.51 -10.10 -3.60
N LEU A 51 0.65 -9.33 -4.29
CA LEU A 51 0.24 -8.00 -3.82
C LEU A 51 -0.52 -8.06 -2.49
N GLY A 52 -1.33 -9.10 -2.27
CA GLY A 52 -2.03 -9.33 -1.01
C GLY A 52 -1.05 -9.57 0.14
N ALA A 53 -0.11 -10.49 -0.04
CA ALA A 53 0.91 -10.79 0.96
C ALA A 53 1.79 -9.57 1.29
N ASP A 54 2.25 -8.84 0.27
CA ASP A 54 3.04 -7.61 0.44
C ASP A 54 2.22 -6.53 1.19
N LEU A 55 0.91 -6.41 0.91
CA LEU A 55 0.01 -5.48 1.61
C LEU A 55 -0.19 -5.89 3.07
N ASP A 56 -0.44 -7.17 3.35
CA ASP A 56 -0.66 -7.67 4.70
C ASP A 56 0.56 -7.44 5.60
N GLY A 57 1.76 -7.69 5.09
CA GLY A 57 3.01 -7.37 5.79
C GLY A 57 3.17 -5.87 6.07
N ALA A 58 2.82 -5.03 5.11
CA ALA A 58 2.86 -3.58 5.27
C ALA A 58 1.84 -3.07 6.31
N LEU A 59 0.61 -3.61 6.33
CA LEU A 59 -0.43 -3.26 7.30
C LEU A 59 -0.06 -3.72 8.71
N ALA A 60 0.51 -4.93 8.85
CA ALA A 60 1.02 -5.41 10.13
C ALA A 60 2.12 -4.50 10.67
N SER A 61 3.03 -4.07 9.79
CA SER A 61 4.10 -3.12 10.14
C SER A 61 3.57 -1.72 10.49
N ALA A 62 2.50 -1.27 9.84
CA ALA A 62 1.91 0.05 10.07
C ALA A 62 1.18 0.16 11.42
N ARG A 63 0.68 -0.96 11.97
CA ARG A 63 0.11 -1.02 13.33
C ARG A 63 1.16 -0.93 14.43
N GLN A 64 2.42 -1.21 14.11
CA GLN A 64 3.50 -1.07 15.09
C GLN A 64 3.83 0.42 15.27
N PRO A 65 3.95 0.92 16.51
CA PRO A 65 4.44 2.28 16.74
C PRO A 65 5.80 2.41 16.07
N ARG A 66 5.91 3.37 15.14
CA ARG A 66 7.13 3.54 14.34
C ARG A 66 8.28 3.87 15.28
N LYS A 67 9.22 2.95 15.47
CA LYS A 67 10.51 3.21 16.15
C LYS A 67 11.43 4.18 15.40
N HIS A 68 10.95 4.80 14.32
CA HIS A 68 11.72 5.67 13.45
C HIS A 68 11.02 7.01 13.32
N GLY A 69 11.40 7.94 14.20
CA GLY A 69 11.17 9.36 14.01
C GLY A 69 11.81 9.78 12.69
N ARG A 70 10.97 10.19 11.75
CA ARG A 70 11.41 11.08 10.67
C ARG A 70 10.67 12.38 10.89
N GLU A 71 11.38 13.26 11.58
CA GLU A 71 11.22 14.71 11.55
C GLU A 71 10.85 15.13 10.12
N ARG A 72 9.70 15.80 9.99
CA ARG A 72 9.29 16.42 8.72
C ARG A 72 10.05 17.76 8.65
N PRO A 73 10.95 17.99 7.69
CA PRO A 73 11.42 19.35 7.45
C PRO A 73 10.26 20.15 6.84
N LYS A 74 10.07 21.37 7.36
CA LYS A 74 9.08 22.36 6.95
C LYS A 74 9.43 22.97 5.60
#